data_AF-A0A4U1B598-F1
#
_entry.id   AF-A0A4U1B598-F1
#
_cell.length_a   1.000
_cell.length_b   1.000
_cell.length_c   1.000
_cell.angle_alpha   90.00
_cell.angle_beta   90.00
_cell.angle_gamma   90.00
#
_symmetry.space_group_name_H-M   'P 1'
#
loop_
_entity.id
_entity.type
_entity.pdbx_description
1 polymer ?
#
loop_
_entity_poly.entity_id
_entity_poly.type
_entity_poly.pdbx_seq_one_letter_code
_entity_poly.pdbx_strand_id
1 'polypeptide(L)' 'MDKDQYLISCNKQLLNMFELTKQNQISDRQKFRLEGYMQAGIELGIFTKEQADKIMNRAHRQVFTEDSETESEQVTATS' A
#
# COMPACT_ATOMS: atom_id res chain seq x y z
N MET A 1 -0.33 19.09 -2.04
CA MET A 1 0.22 17.77 -1.67
C MET A 1 1.19 17.38 -2.74
N ASP A 2 2.45 17.16 -2.41
CA ASP A 2 3.42 16.64 -3.38
C ASP A 2 3.23 15.12 -3.57
N LYS A 3 3.98 14.57 -4.53
CA LYS A 3 3.91 13.16 -4.92
C LYS A 3 4.26 12.22 -3.77
N ASP A 4 5.24 12.56 -2.95
CA ASP A 4 5.71 11.70 -1.86
C ASP A 4 4.70 11.65 -0.72
N GLN A 5 4.11 12.80 -0.38
CA GLN A 5 3.00 12.85 0.57
C GLN A 5 1.81 12.00 0.11
N TYR A 6 1.55 11.95 -1.20
CA TYR A 6 0.48 11.12 -1.75
C TYR A 6 0.76 9.63 -1.62
N LEU A 7 1.98 9.20 -1.94
CA LEU A 7 2.39 7.81 -1.75
C LEU A 7 2.32 7.39 -0.28
N ILE A 8 2.76 8.25 0.64
CA ILE A 8 2.65 8.02 2.09
C ILE A 8 1.19 7.88 2.52
N SER A 9 0.31 8.76 2.02
CA SER A 9 -1.12 8.72 2.31
C SER A 9 -1.77 7.43 1.80
N CYS A 10 -1.49 7.03 0.56
CA CYS A 10 -1.94 5.76 -0.02
C CYS A 10 -1.52 4.57 0.85
N ASN A 11 -0.25 4.50 1.23
CA ASN A 11 0.25 3.41 2.06
C ASN A 11 -0.43 3.36 3.43
N LYS A 12 -0.57 4.51 4.11
CA LYS A 12 -1.27 4.58 5.40
C LYS A 12 -2.72 4.12 5.31
N GLN A 13 -3.43 4.52 4.25
CA GLN A 13 -4.83 4.11 4.05
C GLN A 13 -4.96 2.63 3.73
N LEU A 14 -4.04 2.07 2.93
CA LEU A 14 -3.99 0.62 2.64
C LEU A 14 -3.74 -0.20 3.90
N LEU A 15 -2.75 0.18 4.72
CA LEU A 15 -2.48 -0.50 5.99
C LEU A 15 -3.71 -0.50 6.90
N ASN A 16 -4.34 0.67 7.09
CA ASN A 16 -5.55 0.77 7.90
C ASN A 16 -6.70 -0.07 7.33
N MET A 17 -6.88 -0.08 6.01
CA MET A 17 -7.91 -0.89 5.36
C MET A 17 -7.67 -2.38 5.57
N PHE A 18 -6.42 -2.84 5.44
CA PHE A 18 -6.07 -4.24 5.65
C PHE A 18 -6.23 -4.66 7.12
N GLU A 19 -5.88 -3.80 8.07
CA GLU A 19 -6.12 -4.08 9.50
C GLU A 19 -7.60 -4.22 9.83
N LEU A 20 -8.43 -3.31 9.32
CA LEU A 20 -9.89 -3.40 9.45
C LEU A 20 -10.43 -4.66 8.77
N THR A 21 -9.85 -5.07 7.65
CA THR A 21 -10.23 -6.30 6.94
C THR A 21 -9.88 -7.54 7.75
N LYS A 22 -8.69 -7.59 8.36
CA LYS A 22 -8.24 -8.66 9.27
C LYS A 22 -9.20 -8.83 10.46
N GLN A 23 -9.82 -7.74 10.90
CA GLN A 23 -10.80 -7.71 12.00
C GLN A 23 -12.26 -7.91 11.54
N ASN A 24 -12.51 -8.10 10.23
CA ASN A 24 -13.86 -8.12 9.63
C ASN A 24 -14.69 -6.85 9.90
N GLN A 25 -14.03 -5.70 10.03
CA GLN A 25 -14.65 -4.40 10.33
C GLN A 25 -14.67 -3.44 9.13
N ILE A 26 -14.17 -3.87 7.97
CA ILE A 26 -14.14 -3.03 6.77
C ILE A 26 -15.55 -2.90 6.16
N SER A 27 -15.94 -1.68 5.82
CA SER A 27 -17.16 -1.41 5.05
C SER A 27 -16.89 -1.23 3.55
N ASP A 28 -17.85 -1.59 2.71
CA ASP A 28 -17.79 -1.35 1.26
C ASP A 28 -17.50 0.11 0.92
N ARG A 29 -18.07 1.04 1.68
CA ARG A 29 -17.83 2.48 1.52
C ARG A 29 -16.36 2.85 1.72
N GLN A 30 -15.69 2.26 2.71
CA GLN A 30 -14.26 2.52 2.96
C GLN A 30 -13.41 1.94 1.83
N LYS A 31 -13.73 0.72 1.37
CA LYS A 31 -13.06 0.08 0.25
C LYS A 31 -13.17 0.92 -1.04
N PHE A 32 -14.38 1.30 -1.45
CA PHE A 32 -14.58 2.09 -2.67
C PHE A 32 -13.92 3.47 -2.60
N ARG A 33 -13.88 4.10 -1.42
CA ARG A 33 -13.18 5.38 -1.25
C ARG A 33 -11.67 5.22 -1.47
N LEU A 34 -11.07 4.15 -0.95
CA LEU A 34 -9.64 3.90 -1.14
C LEU A 34 -9.32 3.56 -2.59
N GLU A 35 -10.15 2.74 -3.25
CA GLU A 35 -10.01 2.42 -4.68
C GLU A 35 -10.06 3.69 -5.54
N GLY A 36 -11.04 4.57 -5.32
CA GLY A 36 -11.13 5.85 -6.02
C GLY A 36 -9.95 6.77 -5.74
N TYR A 37 -9.43 6.79 -4.50
CA TYR A 37 -8.24 7.56 -4.14
C TYR A 37 -6.97 7.04 -4.82
N MET A 38 -6.81 5.71 -4.90
CA MET A 38 -5.70 5.09 -5.64
C MET A 38 -5.79 5.38 -7.13
N GLN A 39 -7.00 5.26 -7.71
CA GLN A 39 -7.22 5.57 -9.13
C GLN A 39 -6.91 7.04 -9.44
N ALA A 40 -7.31 7.98 -8.58
CA ALA A 40 -6.97 9.39 -8.75
C ALA A 40 -5.45 9.61 -8.78
N GLY A 41 -4.66 8.87 -7.99
CA GLY A 41 -3.20 8.93 -8.05
C GLY A 41 -2.63 8.47 -9.40
N ILE A 42 -3.27 7.51 -10.06
CA ILE A 42 -2.91 7.05 -11.41
C ILE A 42 -3.26 8.13 -12.44
N GLU A 43 -4.49 8.65 -12.43
CA GLU A 43 -4.96 9.66 -13.38
C GLU A 43 -4.16 10.97 -13.28
N LEU A 44 -3.71 11.33 -12.08
CA LEU A 44 -2.88 12.50 -11.84
C LEU A 44 -1.39 12.29 -12.18
N GLY A 45 -1.01 11.08 -12.63
CA GLY A 45 0.38 10.75 -12.97
C GLY A 45 1.32 10.69 -11.76
N ILE A 46 0.78 10.57 -10.55
CA ILE A 46 1.58 10.46 -9.31
C ILE A 46 2.33 9.12 -9.32
N PHE A 47 1.64 8.04 -9.69
CA PHE A 47 2.23 6.71 -9.86
C PHE A 47 1.56 5.95 -11.01
N THR A 48 2.26 4.98 -11.58
CA THR A 48 1.69 4.08 -12.58
C THR A 48 0.83 3.00 -11.92
N LYS A 49 -0.01 2.32 -12.70
CA LYS A 49 -0.76 1.15 -12.22
C LYS A 49 0.16 0.08 -11.59
N GLU A 50 1.29 -0.21 -12.22
CA GLU A 50 2.27 -1.16 -11.69
C GLU A 50 2.83 -0.73 -10.33
N GLN A 51 3.07 0.57 -10.14
CA GLN A 51 3.49 1.12 -8.84
C GLN A 51 2.37 1.03 -7.80
N ALA A 52 1.12 1.28 -8.20
CA ALA A 52 -0.05 1.09 -7.33
C ALA A 52 -0.15 -0.35 -6.82
N ASP A 53 -0.01 -1.33 -7.73
CA ASP A 53 -0.03 -2.76 -7.41
C ASP A 53 1.11 -3.14 -6.44
N LYS A 54 2.32 -2.58 -6.62
CA LYS A 54 3.45 -2.79 -5.71
C LYS A 54 3.17 -2.27 -4.30
N ILE A 55 2.59 -1.07 -4.17
CA ILE A 55 2.25 -0.47 -2.87
C ILE A 55 1.15 -1.29 -2.18
N MET A 56 0.12 -1.70 -2.92
CA MET A 56 -0.95 -2.54 -2.41
C MET A 56 -0.42 -3.88 -1.90
N ASN A 57 0.41 -4.56 -2.69
CA ASN A 57 1.03 -5.83 -2.31
C ASN A 57 1.96 -5.70 -1.09
N ARG A 58 2.72 -4.61 -1.00
CA ARG A 58 3.56 -4.32 0.17
C ARG A 58 2.72 -4.17 1.43
N ALA A 59 1.67 -3.35 1.38
CA ALA A 59 0.79 -3.13 2.53
C ALA A 59 0.02 -4.41 2.93
N HIS A 60 -0.39 -5.22 1.96
CA HIS A 60 -1.01 -6.53 2.22
C HIS A 60 -0.05 -7.45 2.98
N ARG A 61 1.19 -7.62 2.48
CA ARG A 61 2.20 -8.44 3.17
C ARG A 61 2.48 -7.93 4.59
N GLN A 62 2.56 -6.61 4.76
CA GLN A 62 2.81 -6.01 6.06
C GLN A 62 1.72 -6.36 7.10
N VAL A 63 0.45 -6.46 6.72
CA VAL A 63 -0.64 -6.73 7.68
C VAL A 63 -0.94 -8.22 7.87
N PHE A 64 -0.82 -9.00 6.79
CA PHE A 64 -1.21 -10.41 6.78
C PHE A 64 -0.04 -11.39 6.93
N THR A 65 1.21 -10.94 6.90
CA THR A 65 2.40 -11.80 6.91
C THR A 65 3.35 -11.51 8.09
N GLU A 66 2.87 -10.93 9.19
CA GLU A 66 3.71 -10.78 10.39
C GLU A 66 3.97 -12.14 11.06
N ASP A 67 5.12 -12.76 10.75
CA ASP A 67 6.02 -13.49 11.68
C ASP A 67 7.23 -14.23 11.03
N SER A 68 7.73 -13.84 9.85
CA SER A 68 9.08 -14.25 9.45
C SER A 68 9.74 -13.28 8.48
N GLU A 69 10.97 -12.89 8.82
CA GLU A 69 11.91 -12.09 8.02
C GLU A 69 11.86 -10.58 8.28
N THR A 70 12.40 -10.24 9.45
CA THR A 70 13.37 -9.15 9.57
C THR A 70 14.34 -9.18 8.39
N GLU A 71 14.40 -8.06 7.67
CA GLU A 71 15.60 -7.53 7.02
C GLU A 71 16.22 -8.37 5.89
N SER A 72 15.96 -7.98 4.64
CA SER A 72 17.05 -7.80 3.65
C SER A 72 16.54 -7.08 2.41
N GLU A 73 16.65 -5.75 2.42
CA GLU A 73 16.85 -4.99 1.19
C GLU A 73 18.27 -4.42 1.25
N GLN A 74 19.09 -4.77 0.25
CA GLN A 74 20.46 -4.30 -0.08
C GLN A 74 21.59 -5.00 0.72
N VAL A 75 22.62 -5.59 0.12
CA VAL A 75 23.53 -5.01 -0.89
C VAL A 75 24.10 -6.10 -1.81
N THR A 76 24.21 -5.79 -3.11
CA THR A 76 25.18 -6.36 -4.05
C THR A 76 26.61 -6.24 -3.53
N ALA A 77 27.41 -7.32 -3.49
CA ALA A 77 28.81 -7.36 -3.92
C ALA A 77 29.52 -8.63 -3.41
N THR A 78 29.98 -9.43 -4.37
CA THR A 78 31.32 -10.03 -4.44
C THR A 78 31.93 -10.66 -3.17
N SER A 79 32.08 -11.98 -3.18
CA SER A 79 33.37 -12.70 -3.10
C SER A 79 33.19 -14.18 -3.41
#